data_AF-A0A7W0GA34-F1
#
_entry.id   AF-A0A7W0GA34-F1
#
_cell.length_a   1.000
_cell.length_b   1.000
_cell.length_c   1.000
_cell.angle_alpha   90.00
_cell.angle_beta   90.00
_cell.angle_gamma   90.00
#
_symmetry.space_group_name_H-M   'P 1'
#
loop_
_entity.id
_entity.type
_entity.pdbx_description
1 polymer ?
#
loop_
_entity_poly.entity_id
_entity_poly.type
_entity_poly.pdbx_seq_one_letter_code
_entity_poly.pdbx_strand_id
1 'polypeptide(L)'
;MKLSAQVVLRPAGGGVLGQNEPTTSENVEQALPAPEAVDQARAYFQAQGLEVAEAFGPSFAISGSRERLEGLFGIRLSDDLLAKGAELQLDVLPPELAAVVQAVVFTPPPDFGPTDFR
;
A
#
# COMPACT_ATOMS: atom_id res chain seq x y z
N MET A 1 1.30 5.07 19.33
CA MET A 1 0.19 4.99 18.36
C MET A 1 0.67 4.20 17.16
N LYS A 2 -0.14 3.26 16.66
CA LYS A 2 0.18 2.44 15.49
C LYS A 2 -0.50 3.04 14.26
N LEU A 3 0.22 3.15 13.16
CA LEU A 3 -0.26 3.69 11.90
C LEU A 3 -0.34 2.56 10.87
N SER A 4 -1.26 2.68 9.91
CA SER A 4 -1.47 1.72 8.83
C SER A 4 -1.38 2.41 7.48
N ALA A 5 -0.73 1.76 6.52
CA ALA A 5 -0.66 2.19 5.13
C ALA A 5 -1.02 1.01 4.21
N GLN A 6 -1.65 1.30 3.08
CA GLN A 6 -1.94 0.35 2.03
C GLN A 6 -0.81 0.34 1.02
N VAL A 7 -0.26 -0.84 0.75
CA VAL A 7 0.70 -1.07 -0.34
C VAL A 7 -0.08 -1.60 -1.53
N VAL A 8 0.02 -0.91 -2.66
CA VAL A 8 -0.55 -1.34 -3.95
C VAL A 8 0.60 -1.83 -4.82
N LEU A 9 0.45 -3.02 -5.38
CA LEU A 9 1.44 -3.66 -6.23
C LEU A 9 1.09 -3.48 -7.70
N ARG A 10 2.11 -3.48 -8.55
CA ARG A 10 1.95 -3.43 -10.00
C ARG A 10 1.45 -4.78 -10.52
N PRO A 11 0.53 -4.80 -11.49
CA PRO A 11 0.13 -6.02 -12.19
C PRO A 11 1.31 -6.66 -12.93
N ALA A 12 1.31 -8.00 -13.03
CA ALA A 12 2.39 -8.76 -13.68
C ALA A 12 2.56 -8.39 -15.17
N GLY A 13 1.48 -7.99 -15.84
CA GLY A 13 1.48 -7.60 -17.26
C GLY A 13 1.95 -6.17 -17.55
N GLY A 14 2.38 -5.41 -16.53
CA GLY A 14 2.79 -4.01 -16.69
C GLY A 14 1.65 -3.02 -17.00
N GLY A 15 0.41 -3.51 -17.08
CA GLY A 15 -0.78 -2.67 -17.21
C GLY A 15 -1.05 -1.90 -15.92
N VAL A 16 -1.46 -0.65 -16.04
CA VAL A 16 -2.05 0.10 -14.92
C VAL A 16 -3.54 -0.24 -14.89
N LEU A 17 -4.07 -0.61 -13.72
CA LEU A 17 -5.52 -0.83 -13.53
C LEU A 17 -6.31 0.33 -14.16
N GLY A 18 -7.20 0.01 -15.12
CA GLY A 18 -8.16 0.96 -15.68
C GLY A 18 -7.66 1.92 -16.77
N GLN A 19 -6.43 1.78 -17.30
CA GLN A 19 -5.95 2.73 -18.33
C GLN A 19 -6.41 2.42 -19.76
N ASN A 20 -6.76 1.18 -20.13
CA ASN A 20 -7.22 0.86 -21.49
C ASN A 20 -8.29 -0.23 -21.61
N GLU A 21 -8.54 -1.04 -20.58
CA GLU A 21 -9.63 -2.04 -20.58
C GLU A 21 -10.33 -2.08 -19.21
N PRO A 22 -11.67 -2.23 -19.19
CA PRO A 22 -12.39 -2.49 -17.96
C PRO A 22 -11.88 -3.77 -17.29
N THR A 23 -11.65 -3.73 -15.98
CA THR A 23 -11.43 -4.95 -15.20
C THR A 23 -12.75 -5.73 -15.14
N THR A 24 -12.79 -6.89 -15.81
CA THR A 24 -13.88 -7.85 -15.81
C THR A 24 -13.50 -9.06 -14.98
N SER A 25 -14.47 -9.89 -14.59
CA SER A 25 -14.19 -11.17 -13.93
C SER A 25 -13.32 -12.11 -14.77
N GLU A 26 -13.27 -11.92 -16.09
CA GLU A 26 -12.47 -12.73 -17.02
C GLU A 26 -11.00 -12.27 -17.10
N ASN A 27 -10.70 -11.00 -16.81
CA ASN A 27 -9.34 -10.45 -16.90
C ASN A 27 -8.77 -9.98 -15.54
N VAL A 28 -9.49 -10.20 -14.44
CA VAL A 28 -9.05 -9.83 -13.09
C VAL A 28 -7.71 -10.46 -12.72
N GLU A 29 -7.41 -11.66 -13.21
CA GLU A 29 -6.12 -12.32 -13.00
C GLU A 29 -4.95 -11.57 -13.64
N GLN A 30 -5.17 -10.86 -14.76
CA GLN A 30 -4.16 -10.02 -15.41
C GLN A 30 -3.95 -8.69 -14.68
N ALA A 31 -4.93 -8.30 -13.88
CA ALA A 31 -4.87 -7.17 -12.96
C ALA A 31 -4.18 -7.53 -11.63
N LEU A 32 -3.88 -8.82 -11.38
CA LEU A 32 -3.16 -9.25 -10.19
C LEU A 32 -1.64 -9.10 -10.36
N PRO A 33 -0.92 -8.81 -9.26
CA PRO A 33 0.53 -8.88 -9.23
C PRO A 33 1.01 -10.32 -9.39
N ALA A 34 2.26 -10.49 -9.85
CA ALA A 34 2.90 -11.80 -9.83
C ALA A 34 3.02 -12.30 -8.37
N PRO A 35 2.75 -13.58 -8.07
CA PRO A 35 2.85 -14.12 -6.71
C PRO A 35 4.22 -13.84 -6.06
N GLU A 36 5.29 -13.94 -6.84
CA GLU A 36 6.66 -13.67 -6.39
C GLU A 36 6.85 -12.21 -5.98
N ALA A 37 6.20 -11.27 -6.66
CA ALA A 37 6.23 -9.85 -6.31
C ALA A 37 5.47 -9.57 -5.01
N VAL A 38 4.36 -10.27 -4.78
CA VAL A 38 3.61 -10.20 -3.51
C VAL A 38 4.49 -10.68 -2.36
N ASP A 39 5.10 -11.86 -2.51
CA ASP A 39 5.94 -12.46 -1.47
C ASP A 39 7.20 -11.63 -1.20
N GLN A 40 7.85 -11.13 -2.25
CA GLN A 40 9.01 -10.25 -2.13
C GLN A 40 8.67 -8.96 -1.35
N ALA A 41 7.57 -8.29 -1.71
CA ALA A 41 7.18 -7.05 -1.05
C ALA A 41 6.81 -7.29 0.41
N ARG A 42 6.05 -8.35 0.70
CA ARG A 42 5.65 -8.69 2.07
C ARG A 42 6.86 -9.06 2.93
N ALA A 43 7.75 -9.90 2.42
CA ALA A 43 8.97 -10.29 3.13
C ALA A 43 9.86 -9.07 3.43
N TYR A 44 9.98 -8.13 2.50
CA TYR A 44 10.72 -6.89 2.72
C TYR A 44 10.14 -6.08 3.89
N PHE A 45 8.83 -5.76 3.87
CA PHE A 45 8.24 -4.96 4.94
C PHE A 45 8.25 -5.67 6.30
N GLN A 46 8.11 -6.99 6.32
CA GLN A 46 8.28 -7.80 7.54
C GLN A 46 9.71 -7.74 8.08
N ALA A 47 10.73 -7.84 7.22
CA ALA A 47 12.13 -7.69 7.61
C ALA A 47 12.43 -6.27 8.09
N GLN A 48 11.70 -5.27 7.57
CA GLN A 48 11.67 -3.92 8.11
C GLN A 48 10.83 -3.78 9.38
N GLY A 49 10.46 -4.87 10.06
CA GLY A 49 9.81 -4.85 11.37
C GLY A 49 8.42 -4.23 11.36
N LEU A 50 7.78 -4.16 10.20
CA LEU A 50 6.37 -3.82 10.08
C LEU A 50 5.53 -5.08 10.17
N GLU A 51 4.33 -4.93 10.70
CA GLU A 51 3.30 -5.95 10.57
C GLU A 51 2.71 -5.88 9.16
N VAL A 52 2.52 -7.03 8.54
CA VAL A 52 2.04 -7.13 7.16
C VAL A 52 0.81 -8.05 7.14
N ALA A 53 -0.31 -7.52 6.67
CA ALA A 53 -1.55 -8.26 6.54
C ALA A 53 -1.48 -9.29 5.40
N GLU A 54 -2.52 -10.11 5.29
CA GLU A 54 -2.73 -10.92 4.08
C GLU A 54 -2.99 -10.01 2.87
N ALA A 55 -2.54 -10.45 1.70
CA ALA A 55 -2.81 -9.75 0.46
C ALA A 55 -4.24 -10.02 0.00
N PHE A 56 -4.92 -8.95 -0.41
CA PHE A 56 -6.25 -9.01 -1.00
C PHE A 56 -6.25 -8.27 -2.34
N GLY A 57 -6.45 -9.03 -3.42
CA GLY A 57 -6.29 -8.52 -4.79
C GLY A 57 -4.86 -7.99 -5.02
N PRO A 58 -4.69 -6.75 -5.52
CA PRO A 58 -3.38 -6.19 -5.82
C PRO A 58 -2.70 -5.49 -4.64
N SER A 59 -3.20 -5.66 -3.41
CA SER A 59 -2.75 -4.83 -2.29
C SER A 59 -2.75 -5.54 -0.94
N PHE A 60 -1.97 -5.01 0.00
CA PHE A 60 -1.95 -5.45 1.39
C PHE A 60 -1.69 -4.27 2.32
N ALA A 61 -2.10 -4.40 3.59
CA ALA A 61 -1.82 -3.40 4.60
C ALA A 61 -0.48 -3.67 5.31
N ILE A 62 0.26 -2.60 5.57
CA ILE A 62 1.43 -2.59 6.47
C ILE A 62 1.13 -1.71 7.68
N SER A 63 1.61 -2.09 8.85
CA SER A 63 1.40 -1.30 10.07
C SER A 63 2.62 -1.29 10.98
N GLY A 64 2.81 -0.18 11.69
CA GLY A 64 3.94 0.00 12.60
C GLY A 64 3.88 1.27 13.43
N SER A 65 4.92 1.53 14.21
CA SER A 65 5.07 2.82 14.90
C SER A 65 5.34 3.94 13.89
N ARG A 66 5.00 5.18 14.27
CA ARG A 66 5.32 6.38 13.47
C ARG A 66 6.80 6.42 13.12
N GLU A 67 7.66 6.23 14.11
CA GLU A 67 9.13 6.26 13.95
C GLU A 67 9.62 5.23 12.94
N ARG A 68 9.01 4.03 12.91
CA ARG A 68 9.37 2.97 11.98
C ARG A 68 9.04 3.35 10.54
N LEU A 69 7.85 3.89 10.30
CA LEU A 69 7.40 4.34 8.98
C LEU A 69 8.18 5.56 8.52
N GLU A 70 8.38 6.55 9.39
CA GLU A 70 9.23 7.72 9.11
C GLU A 70 10.66 7.31 8.74
N GLY A 71 11.25 6.38 9.50
CA GLY A 71 12.60 5.89 9.26
C GLY A 71 12.73 5.09 7.96
N LEU A 72 11.73 4.24 7.66
CA LEU A 72 11.72 3.44 6.43
C LEU A 72 11.56 4.30 5.19
N PHE A 73 10.64 5.27 5.22
CA PHE A 73 10.32 6.09 4.06
C PHE A 73 11.09 7.41 4.02
N GLY A 74 11.95 7.69 5.00
CA GLY A 74 12.74 8.93 5.04
C GLY A 74 11.92 10.21 5.17
N ILE A 75 10.71 10.13 5.74
CA ILE A 75 9.75 11.24 5.83
C ILE A 75 9.51 11.66 7.28
N ARG A 76 8.84 12.81 7.46
CA ARG A 76 8.22 13.21 8.73
C ARG A 76 6.70 13.22 8.58
N LEU A 77 6.03 12.42 9.38
CA LEU A 77 4.58 12.29 9.36
C LEU A 77 3.97 13.39 10.23
N SER A 78 3.13 14.21 9.61
CA SER A 78 2.24 15.14 10.28
C SER A 78 0.83 14.58 10.31
N ASP A 79 0.01 15.03 11.25
CA ASP A 79 -1.39 14.58 11.34
C ASP A 79 -2.20 15.02 10.11
N ASP A 80 -1.83 16.13 9.46
CA ASP A 80 -2.41 16.58 8.20
C ASP A 80 -2.11 15.62 7.03
N LEU A 81 -0.89 15.07 6.95
CA LEU A 81 -0.53 14.08 5.93
C LEU A 81 -1.31 12.78 6.13
N LEU A 82 -1.47 12.35 7.38
CA LEU A 82 -2.25 11.15 7.72
C LEU A 82 -3.74 11.34 7.42
N ALA A 83 -4.31 12.51 7.75
CA ALA A 83 -5.71 12.84 7.50
C ALA A 83 -6.04 12.89 6.01
N LYS A 84 -5.08 13.30 5.17
CA LYS A 84 -5.24 13.37 3.71
C LYS A 84 -4.99 12.04 2.99
N GLY A 85 -4.56 11.00 3.70
CA GLY A 85 -4.20 9.72 3.10
C GLY A 85 -3.02 9.84 2.14
N ALA A 86 -1.99 10.60 2.52
CA ALA A 86 -0.86 10.91 1.66
C ALA A 86 -0.16 9.66 1.10
N GLU A 87 0.25 9.75 -0.16
CA GLU A 87 1.12 8.77 -0.82
C GLU A 87 2.58 8.98 -0.39
N LEU A 88 3.27 7.87 -0.10
CA LEU A 88 4.68 7.84 0.26
C LEU A 88 5.55 7.72 -0.97
N GLN A 89 6.69 8.39 -0.94
CA GLN A 89 7.66 8.31 -2.02
C GLN A 89 8.28 6.91 -2.08
N LEU A 90 8.45 6.38 -3.29
CA LEU A 90 8.96 5.03 -3.53
C LEU A 90 10.46 5.00 -3.87
N ASP A 91 11.07 6.15 -4.09
CA ASP A 91 12.50 6.32 -4.40
C ASP A 91 13.43 5.90 -3.25
N VAL A 92 12.90 5.88 -2.04
CA VAL A 92 13.55 5.35 -0.83
C VAL A 92 13.52 3.82 -0.73
N LEU A 93 12.68 3.14 -1.53
CA LEU A 93 12.65 1.68 -1.55
C LEU A 93 13.81 1.13 -2.40
N PRO A 94 14.30 -0.08 -2.10
CA PRO A 94 15.25 -0.76 -2.98
C PRO A 94 14.70 -0.85 -4.41
N PRO A 95 15.54 -0.74 -5.45
CA PRO A 95 15.08 -0.72 -6.84
C PRO A 95 14.19 -1.91 -7.23
N GLU A 96 14.48 -3.09 -6.68
CA GLU A 96 13.68 -4.30 -6.88
C GLU A 96 12.26 -4.18 -6.33
N LEU A 97 12.10 -3.51 -5.17
CA LEU A 97 10.82 -3.22 -4.55
C LEU A 97 10.08 -2.10 -5.27
N ALA A 98 10.78 -1.04 -5.67
CA ALA A 98 10.21 0.06 -6.44
C ALA A 98 9.68 -0.41 -7.82
N ALA A 99 10.26 -1.48 -8.38
CA ALA A 99 9.81 -2.08 -9.63
C ALA A 99 8.48 -2.86 -9.49
N VAL A 100 8.12 -3.31 -8.29
CA VAL A 100 6.90 -4.10 -8.05
C VAL A 100 5.83 -3.35 -7.26
N VAL A 101 6.21 -2.34 -6.48
CA VAL A 101 5.28 -1.46 -5.76
C VAL A 101 4.81 -0.36 -6.71
N GLN A 102 3.49 -0.17 -6.76
CA GLN A 102 2.86 0.91 -7.50
C GLN A 102 2.70 2.16 -6.64
N ALA A 103 2.22 1.99 -5.41
CA ALA A 103 1.98 3.08 -4.47
C ALA A 103 2.00 2.56 -3.03
N VAL A 104 2.34 3.44 -2.09
CA VAL A 104 2.09 3.21 -0.66
C VAL A 104 1.33 4.41 -0.14
N VAL A 105 0.11 4.22 0.35
CA VAL A 105 -0.78 5.31 0.76
C VAL A 105 -1.25 5.11 2.18
N PHE A 106 -1.31 6.18 2.98
CA PHE A 106 -2.01 6.08 4.25
C PHE A 106 -3.50 5.93 4.01
N THR A 107 -4.12 4.99 4.72
CA THR A 107 -5.57 4.90 4.76
C THR A 107 -6.08 6.00 5.70
N PRO A 108 -6.90 6.96 5.23
CA PRO A 108 -7.54 7.89 6.15
C PRO A 108 -8.38 7.08 7.16
N PRO A 109 -8.59 7.60 8.38
CA PRO A 109 -9.52 6.97 9.30
C PRO A 109 -10.87 6.79 8.59
N PRO A 110 -11.56 5.66 8.79
CA PRO A 110 -12.90 5.49 8.25
C PRO A 110 -13.78 6.68 8.66
N ASP A 111 -14.40 7.31 7.66
CA ASP A 111 -15.34 8.40 7.85
C ASP A 111 -16.65 7.79 8.35
N PHE A 112 -16.70 7.50 9.66
CA PHE A 112 -17.96 7.11 10.28
C PHE A 112 -18.87 8.34 10.24
N GLY A 113 -19.87 8.29 9.36
CA GLY A 113 -20.87 9.35 9.17
C GLY A 113 -21.55 9.82 10.48
N PRO A 114 -22.34 10.89 10.43
CA PRO A 114 -22.73 11.66 11.61
C PRO A 114 -23.31 10.78 12.73
N THR A 115 -22.69 10.86 13.91
CA THR A 115 -23.11 10.26 15.18
C THR A 115 -24.31 10.98 15.80
N ASP A 116 -25.29 11.39 15.00
CA ASP A 116 -26.57 11.93 15.48
C ASP A 116 -27.68 10.90 15.22
N PHE A 117 -27.74 9.89 16.09
CA PHE A 117 -29.02 9.22 16.35
C PHE A 117 -29.78 10.09 17.34
N ARG A 118 -30.70 10.90 16.81
CA ARG A 118 -31.65 11.67 17.60
C ARG A 118 -32.92 10.86 17.87
#